data_AF-A0A6N8BTD4-F1
#
_entry.id   AF-A0A6N8BTD4-F1
#
_cell.length_a   1.000
_cell.length_b   1.000
_cell.length_c   1.000
_cell.angle_alpha   90.00
_cell.angle_beta   90.00
_cell.angle_gamma   90.00
#
_symmetry.space_group_name_H-M   'P 1'
#
loop_
_entity.id
_entity.type
_entity.pdbx_description
1 polymer ?
#
loop_
_entity_poly.entity_id
_entity_poly.type
_entity_poly.pdbx_seq_one_letter_code
_entity_poly.pdbx_strand_id
1 'polypeptide(L)'
;MEQDAEAGALADFESVLGKRLKVSWIYAYWNEAEDGEFTAPPGRYFVVEVKSTQRGDILHWNDDKFLDPYWTVEVIDDLDLLPPGARSAWIYGRTWSVSTVQQASNG
;
A
#
# COMPACT_ATOMS: atom_id res chain seq x y z
N MET A 1 -9.75 0.69 -19.77
CA MET A 1 -10.31 0.97 -18.43
C MET A 1 -9.59 0.14 -17.38
N GLU A 2 -9.75 -1.19 -17.34
CA GLU A 2 -8.95 -2.04 -16.42
C GLU A 2 -7.46 -1.94 -16.72
N GLN A 3 -7.08 -2.07 -17.99
CA GLN A 3 -5.68 -1.92 -18.43
C GLN A 3 -5.08 -0.55 -18.07
N ASP A 4 -5.90 0.51 -18.01
CA ASP A 4 -5.43 1.85 -17.65
C ASP A 4 -5.21 1.95 -16.12
N ALA A 5 -6.08 1.34 -15.33
CA ALA A 5 -5.92 1.23 -13.89
C ALA A 5 -4.68 0.38 -13.52
N GLU A 6 -4.49 -0.77 -14.16
CA GLU A 6 -3.32 -1.61 -13.95
C GLU A 6 -2.01 -0.91 -14.35
N ALA A 7 -2.00 -0.23 -15.51
CA ALA A 7 -0.85 0.55 -15.93
C ALA A 7 -0.55 1.70 -14.96
N GLY A 8 -1.59 2.37 -14.45
CA GLY A 8 -1.47 3.39 -13.42
C GLY A 8 -0.88 2.86 -12.11
N ALA A 9 -1.40 1.74 -11.61
CA ALA A 9 -0.91 1.10 -10.38
C ALA A 9 0.55 0.67 -10.50
N LEU A 10 0.93 0.09 -11.64
CA LEU A 10 2.33 -0.29 -11.92
C LEU A 10 3.25 0.92 -12.00
N ALA A 11 2.84 1.98 -12.71
CA ALA A 11 3.62 3.20 -12.83
C ALA A 11 3.81 3.90 -11.47
N ASP A 12 2.75 3.95 -10.65
CA ASP A 12 2.84 4.50 -9.29
C ASP A 12 3.84 3.67 -8.46
N PHE A 13 3.74 2.34 -8.48
CA PHE A 13 4.67 1.46 -7.76
C PHE A 13 6.12 1.62 -8.24
N GLU A 14 6.36 1.59 -9.55
CA GLU A 14 7.70 1.79 -10.13
C GLU A 14 8.28 3.15 -9.73
N SER A 15 7.44 4.19 -9.62
CA SER A 15 7.87 5.51 -9.21
C SER A 15 8.35 5.59 -7.76
N VAL A 16 7.93 4.65 -6.89
CA VAL A 16 8.28 4.63 -5.46
C VAL A 16 9.19 3.47 -5.07
N LEU A 17 9.41 2.48 -5.94
CA LEU A 17 10.28 1.34 -5.68
C LEU A 17 11.69 1.79 -5.25
N GLY A 18 12.16 1.27 -4.11
CA GLY A 18 13.45 1.61 -3.51
C GLY A 18 13.49 2.99 -2.83
N LYS A 19 12.40 3.75 -2.84
CA LYS A 19 12.32 5.04 -2.14
C LYS A 19 11.86 4.86 -0.70
N ARG A 20 12.21 5.85 0.12
CA ARG A 20 11.74 5.96 1.50
C ARG A 20 10.51 6.84 1.58
N LEU A 21 9.48 6.35 2.27
CA LEU A 21 8.22 7.03 2.50
C LEU A 21 8.00 7.25 3.99
N LYS A 22 7.31 8.34 4.33
CA LYS A 22 6.75 8.53 5.67
C LYS A 22 5.29 8.09 5.62
N VAL A 23 4.90 7.16 6.48
CA VAL A 23 3.54 6.63 6.53
C VAL A 23 3.00 6.69 7.95
N SER A 24 1.71 6.97 8.09
CA SER A 24 1.03 7.04 9.38
C SER A 24 0.53 5.69 9.86
N TRP A 25 0.48 4.69 8.99
CA TRP A 25 0.08 3.34 9.34
C TRP A 25 0.78 2.32 8.44
N ILE A 26 0.88 1.09 8.92
CA ILE A 26 1.50 -0.04 8.24
C ILE A 26 0.77 -1.32 8.62
N TYR A 27 0.72 -2.29 7.71
CA TYR A 27 0.23 -3.63 8.00
C TYR A 27 1.42 -4.58 8.18
N ALA A 28 1.33 -5.51 9.12
CA ALA A 28 2.33 -6.56 9.30
C ALA A 28 1.70 -7.78 9.99
N TYR A 29 2.33 -8.94 9.83
CA TYR A 29 2.01 -10.13 10.62
C TYR A 29 2.78 -10.09 11.94
N TRP A 30 2.11 -10.26 13.09
CA TRP A 30 2.76 -10.32 14.41
C TRP A 30 2.59 -11.66 15.15
N ASN A 31 2.03 -12.66 14.48
CA ASN A 31 1.96 -14.04 14.92
C ASN A 31 1.87 -14.97 13.68
N GLU A 32 1.57 -16.26 13.87
CA GLU A 32 1.54 -17.23 12.76
C GLU A 32 0.33 -17.08 11.82
N ALA A 33 -0.70 -16.31 12.18
CA ALA A 33 -1.99 -16.36 11.47
C ALA A 33 -2.66 -15.00 11.22
N GLU A 34 -2.30 -13.94 11.94
CA GLU A 34 -3.01 -12.66 11.90
C GLU A 34 -2.07 -11.55 11.43
N ASP A 35 -2.54 -10.87 10.40
CA ASP A 35 -2.10 -9.54 10.05
C ASP A 35 -2.93 -8.49 10.79
N GLY A 36 -2.50 -7.25 10.69
CA GLY A 36 -3.34 -6.13 11.07
C GLY A 36 -2.62 -4.81 10.97
N GLU A 37 -3.42 -3.77 11.21
CA GLU A 37 -3.03 -2.39 11.00
C GLU A 37 -2.40 -1.80 12.25
N PHE A 38 -1.21 -1.24 12.08
CA PHE A 38 -0.49 -0.50 13.10
C PHE A 38 -0.44 0.97 12.71
N THR A 39 -1.12 1.81 13.48
CA THR A 39 -1.13 3.26 13.28
C THR A 39 -0.11 3.93 14.20
N ALA A 40 0.74 4.79 13.63
CA ALA A 40 1.68 5.60 14.38
C ALA A 40 0.94 6.62 15.28
N PRO A 41 1.38 6.84 16.52
CA PRO A 41 0.81 7.87 17.39
C PRO A 41 0.90 9.28 16.77
N PRO A 42 0.02 10.22 17.14
CA PRO A 42 0.09 11.61 16.66
C PRO A 42 1.50 12.21 16.82
N GLY A 43 2.03 12.77 15.73
CA GLY A 43 3.37 13.37 15.70
C GLY A 43 4.51 12.38 15.42
N ARG A 44 4.23 11.08 15.29
CA ARG A 44 5.16 10.06 14.79
C ARG A 44 4.72 9.54 13.42
N TYR A 45 5.64 8.90 12.72
CA TYR A 45 5.42 8.22 11.45
C TYR A 45 6.35 7.02 11.39
N PHE A 46 6.00 6.01 10.60
CA PHE A 46 6.97 5.01 10.18
C PHE A 46 7.77 5.57 9.01
N VAL A 47 9.09 5.40 9.02
CA VAL A 47 9.90 5.55 7.81
C VAL A 47 10.08 4.18 7.19
N VAL A 48 9.55 3.99 5.99
CA VAL A 48 9.59 2.70 5.30
C VAL A 48 10.30 2.81 3.96
N GLU A 49 11.02 1.78 3.55
CA GLU A 49 11.55 1.66 2.20
C GLU A 49 10.71 0.69 1.38
N VAL A 50 10.23 1.13 0.21
CA VAL A 50 9.42 0.29 -0.67
C VAL A 50 10.30 -0.77 -1.32
N LYS A 51 9.94 -2.04 -1.16
CA LYS A 51 10.66 -3.20 -1.69
C LYS A 51 9.96 -3.74 -2.93
N SER A 52 10.66 -4.66 -3.60
CA SER A 52 10.05 -5.44 -4.68
C SER A 52 8.79 -6.12 -4.17
N THR A 53 7.68 -5.92 -4.87
CA THR A 53 6.37 -6.45 -4.51
C THR A 53 5.89 -7.35 -5.65
N GLN A 54 5.18 -8.43 -5.32
CA GLN A 54 4.68 -9.34 -6.34
C GLN A 54 3.65 -8.63 -7.20
N ARG A 55 3.63 -8.92 -8.51
CA ARG A 55 2.69 -8.27 -9.44
C ARG A 55 1.23 -8.46 -9.03
N GLY A 56 0.87 -9.63 -8.49
CA GLY A 56 -0.49 -9.90 -8.02
C GLY A 56 -0.93 -9.00 -6.86
N ASP A 57 0.00 -8.59 -6.01
CA ASP A 57 -0.26 -7.67 -4.90
C ASP A 57 -0.39 -6.22 -5.40
N ILE A 58 0.40 -5.84 -6.40
CA ILE A 58 0.28 -4.52 -7.04
C ILE A 58 -1.04 -4.43 -7.83
N LEU A 59 -1.46 -5.55 -8.42
CA LEU A 59 -2.69 -5.68 -9.21
C LEU A 59 -3.80 -6.38 -8.42
N HIS A 60 -3.93 -6.05 -7.14
CA HIS A 60 -4.97 -6.62 -6.29
C HIS A 60 -6.34 -5.99 -6.57
N TRP A 61 -7.17 -6.70 -7.33
CA TRP A 61 -8.54 -6.28 -7.63
C TRP A 61 -9.51 -6.66 -6.51
N ASN A 62 -10.33 -5.70 -6.12
CA ASN A 62 -11.39 -5.79 -5.14
C ASN A 62 -12.74 -5.46 -5.81
N ASP A 63 -13.71 -6.35 -5.63
CA ASP A 63 -15.08 -6.27 -6.18
C ASP A 63 -15.17 -5.93 -7.69
N ASP A 64 -14.18 -6.36 -8.49
CA ASP A 64 -14.04 -6.12 -9.95
C ASP A 64 -14.11 -4.63 -10.36
N LYS A 65 -13.94 -3.71 -9.40
CA LYS A 65 -14.16 -2.27 -9.61
C LYS A 65 -13.01 -1.42 -9.10
N PHE A 66 -12.36 -1.87 -8.05
CA PHE A 66 -11.28 -1.16 -7.39
C PHE A 66 -10.02 -2.01 -7.45
N LEU A 67 -8.94 -1.39 -7.86
CA LEU A 67 -7.60 -1.96 -7.80
C LEU A 67 -6.94 -1.30 -6.59
N ASP A 68 -6.70 -2.07 -5.54
CA ASP A 68 -6.17 -1.63 -4.24
C ASP A 68 -4.75 -2.20 -4.07
N PRO A 69 -3.71 -1.56 -4.63
CA PRO A 69 -2.37 -2.13 -4.65
C PRO A 69 -1.80 -2.29 -3.25
N TYR A 70 -1.12 -3.39 -2.98
CA TYR A 70 -0.28 -3.56 -1.80
C TYR A 70 1.17 -3.39 -2.19
N TRP A 71 1.94 -2.67 -1.37
CA TRP A 71 3.37 -2.47 -1.53
C TRP A 71 4.10 -3.09 -0.34
N THR A 72 4.95 -4.09 -0.60
CA THR A 72 5.87 -4.63 0.39
C THR A 72 6.86 -3.55 0.81
N VAL A 73 7.08 -3.41 2.11
CA VAL A 73 8.00 -2.42 2.66
C VAL A 73 8.88 -3.02 3.75
N GLU A 74 10.03 -2.37 3.97
CA GLU A 74 10.86 -2.58 5.16
C GLU A 74 10.78 -1.33 6.04
N VAL A 75 10.54 -1.51 7.34
CA VAL A 75 10.56 -0.40 8.31
C VAL A 75 12.01 -0.06 8.65
N ILE A 76 12.42 1.16 8.37
CA ILE A 76 13.80 1.66 8.53
C ILE A 76 13.97 2.38 9.87
N ASP A 77 12.94 3.10 10.31
CA ASP A 77 12.93 3.85 11.57
C ASP A 77 11.59 3.68 12.28
N ASP A 78 11.58 4.00 13.58
CA ASP A 78 10.42 3.85 14.47
C ASP A 78 9.91 2.39 14.59
N LEU A 79 10.83 1.42 14.57
CA LEU A 79 10.55 -0.01 14.76
C LEU A 79 9.88 -0.34 16.11
N ASP A 80 10.08 0.50 17.13
CA ASP A 80 9.46 0.37 18.45
C ASP A 80 7.94 0.53 18.43
N LEU A 81 7.38 1.06 17.34
CA LEU A 81 5.94 1.17 17.12
C LEU A 81 5.30 -0.15 16.67
N LEU A 82 6.10 -1.15 16.27
CA LEU A 82 5.62 -2.48 15.92
C LEU A 82 5.73 -3.45 17.11
N PRO A 83 4.79 -4.39 17.25
CA PRO A 83 4.93 -5.44 18.25
C PRO A 83 6.17 -6.32 17.96
N PRO A 84 6.82 -6.87 19.00
CA PRO A 84 7.92 -7.80 18.81
C PRO A 84 7.53 -8.98 17.90
N GLY A 85 8.36 -9.27 16.91
CA GLY A 85 8.11 -10.34 15.95
C GLY A 85 7.28 -9.94 14.72
N ALA A 86 6.92 -8.66 14.59
CA ALA A 86 6.31 -8.14 13.37
C ALA A 86 7.19 -8.42 12.15
N ARG A 87 6.60 -8.94 11.07
CA ARG A 87 7.31 -9.34 9.85
C ARG A 87 6.45 -9.12 8.61
N SER A 88 7.12 -9.18 7.46
CA SER A 88 6.51 -9.09 6.14
C SER A 88 5.60 -7.88 6.04
N ALA A 89 6.10 -6.66 6.24
CA ALA A 89 5.22 -5.49 6.31
C ALA A 89 4.78 -4.99 4.92
N TRP A 90 3.59 -4.38 4.83
CA TRP A 90 3.07 -3.74 3.63
C TRP A 90 2.25 -2.49 3.94
N ILE A 91 2.05 -1.68 2.90
CA ILE A 91 1.14 -0.52 2.90
C ILE A 91 0.25 -0.58 1.66
N TYR A 92 -0.88 0.11 1.69
CA TYR A 92 -1.64 0.32 0.45
C TYR A 92 -0.97 1.41 -0.40
N GLY A 93 -0.92 1.16 -1.70
CA GLY A 93 -0.69 2.17 -2.71
C GLY A 93 -1.94 3.01 -2.96
N ARG A 94 -1.89 3.85 -4.00
CA ARG A 94 -3.08 4.57 -4.46
C ARG A 94 -4.09 3.56 -5.03
N THR A 95 -5.34 3.62 -4.55
CA THR A 95 -6.47 2.90 -5.17
C THR A 95 -6.77 3.46 -6.55
N TRP A 96 -6.92 2.57 -7.52
CA TRP A 96 -7.40 2.88 -8.87
C TRP A 96 -8.80 2.30 -9.05
N SER A 97 -9.63 2.89 -9.91
CA SER A 97 -10.95 2.34 -10.20
C SER A 97 -11.22 2.32 -11.69
N VAL A 98 -11.97 1.32 -12.13
CA VAL A 98 -12.59 1.29 -13.45
C VAL A 98 -13.84 2.16 -13.43
N SER A 99 -13.68 3.46 -13.23
CA SER A 99 -14.83 4.35 -13.40
C SER A 99 -15.31 4.27 -14.85
N THR A 100 -16.44 3.60 -15.08
CA THR A 100 -17.30 3.77 -16.25
C THR A 100 -17.51 5.27 -16.43
N VAL A 101 -17.32 5.81 -17.64
CA VAL A 101 -17.53 7.23 -17.92
C VAL A 101 -18.88 7.67 -17.35
N GLN A 102 -18.87 8.42 -16.25
CA GLN A 102 -19.97 9.27 -15.87
C GLN A 102 -19.44 10.69 -15.84
N GLN A 103 -19.56 11.35 -17.00
CA GLN A 103 -19.65 12.80 -17.02
C GLN A 103 -20.85 13.22 -16.15
N ALA A 104 -20.58 13.96 -15.09
CA ALA A 104 -21.40 15.07 -14.64
C ALA A 104 -20.39 16.18 -14.30
N SER A 105 -20.13 17.14 -15.18
CA SER A 105 -20.98 18.31 -15.45
C SER A 105 -21.23 19.14 -14.18
N ASN A 106 -20.50 20.26 -14.09
CA ASN A 106 -20.84 21.54 -13.46
C ASN A 106 -21.34 21.58 -11.99
N GLY A 107 -20.62 22.36 -11.18
CA GLY A 107 -21.08 22.91 -9.91
C GLY A 107 -19.96 23.63 -9.18
#